data_AF-A0AAD5LWM1-F1
#
_entry.id   AF-A0AAD5LWM1-F1
#
_cell.length_a   1.000
_cell.length_b   1.000
_cell.length_c   1.000
_cell.angle_alpha   90.00
_cell.angle_beta   90.00
_cell.angle_gamma   90.00
#
_symmetry.space_group_name_H-M   'P 1'
#
loop_
_entity.id
_entity.type
_entity.pdbx_description
1 polymer ?
#
loop_
_entity_poly.entity_id
_entity_poly.type
_entity_poly.pdbx_seq_one_letter_code
_entity_poly.pdbx_strand_id
1 'polypeptide(L)'
;MANPFDDDYKSSSATSNTKLKSYTMRSDNIEDEADFYEREIEKYMQESLDSTERSRRHLENSEKIGAQTAQDLLEQREKLEKTERNLDEIHKTTQLTQRNLNSLKSVFGGFLKNKFTRKPQDTPEIPQSKSASRLGDTVNEISKSGGSSDSLPGSVGAQTTLGESSRNAIKGTRWEAMDNQIDENLDAMSNNLRNLQRLGLELGREVDEQNQMLDRIHTKAVRNEAVVRVQDKQMQKILGSEAKAAETSSISSNLEPPTKMSLAMKATSLFR
;
A
#
# COMPACT_ATOMS: atom_id res chain seq x y z
N MET A 1 35.11 -11.50 39.35
CA MET A 1 33.68 -11.23 39.56
C MET A 1 33.19 -12.29 40.53
N ALA A 2 32.96 -11.91 41.79
CA ALA A 2 32.49 -12.80 42.83
C ALA A 2 30.97 -12.91 42.73
N ASN A 3 30.46 -14.13 42.87
CA ASN A 3 29.04 -14.44 42.79
C ASN A 3 28.35 -13.94 44.07
N PRO A 4 27.39 -13.00 43.97
CA PRO A 4 26.83 -12.30 45.13
C PRO A 4 25.80 -13.10 45.95
N PHE A 5 25.77 -14.43 45.80
CA PHE A 5 24.83 -15.33 46.47
C PHE A 5 25.51 -16.44 47.29
N ASP A 6 26.84 -16.44 47.39
CA ASP A 6 27.61 -17.50 48.06
C ASP A 6 27.90 -17.25 49.55
N ASP A 7 27.47 -16.12 50.13
CA ASP A 7 27.61 -15.85 51.56
C ASP A 7 26.23 -15.94 52.25
N ASP A 8 26.14 -16.86 53.22
CA ASP A 8 25.10 -17.03 54.27
C ASP A 8 24.15 -18.25 54.22
N TYR A 9 24.58 -19.41 53.71
CA TYR A 9 23.93 -20.68 54.10
C TYR A 9 24.41 -21.17 55.47
N LYS A 10 23.86 -20.60 56.54
CA LYS A 10 24.01 -21.12 57.91
C LYS A 10 23.02 -22.27 58.13
N SER A 11 23.53 -23.51 58.12
CA SER A 11 22.79 -24.70 58.53
C SER A 11 22.36 -24.55 60.00
N SER A 12 21.07 -24.29 60.22
CA SER A 12 20.48 -24.22 61.55
C SER A 12 19.97 -25.61 61.93
N SER A 13 20.83 -26.37 62.60
CA SER A 13 20.43 -27.52 63.40
C SER A 13 19.61 -27.05 64.60
N ALA A 14 18.32 -26.85 64.40
CA ALA A 14 17.36 -26.55 65.47
C ALA A 14 16.31 -27.65 65.52
N THR A 15 16.63 -28.68 66.30
CA THR A 15 15.66 -29.64 66.83
C THR A 15 14.67 -28.89 67.71
N SER A 16 13.47 -28.61 67.20
CA SER A 16 12.37 -28.11 68.03
C SER A 16 11.04 -28.61 67.49
N ASN A 17 10.36 -29.37 68.34
CA ASN A 17 9.02 -29.94 68.20
C ASN A 17 7.98 -28.95 67.63
N THR A 18 7.88 -28.84 66.30
CA THR A 18 6.71 -28.30 65.65
C THR A 18 5.85 -29.47 65.20
N LYS A 19 4.74 -29.68 65.90
CA LYS A 19 3.64 -30.55 65.50
C LYS A 19 3.33 -30.23 64.03
N LEU A 20 3.72 -31.11 63.12
CA LEU A 20 3.27 -31.06 61.73
C LEU A 20 1.75 -31.02 61.78
N LYS A 21 1.14 -29.91 61.33
CA LYS A 21 -0.29 -29.87 61.06
C LYS A 21 -0.53 -30.79 59.88
N SER A 22 -0.83 -32.06 60.15
CA SER A 22 -1.40 -32.95 59.15
C SER A 22 -2.77 -32.39 58.77
N TYR A 23 -2.91 -31.93 57.53
CA TYR A 23 -4.21 -31.71 56.92
C TYR A 23 -4.84 -33.08 56.67
N THR A 24 -5.35 -33.69 57.72
CA THR A 24 -6.26 -34.81 57.63
C THR A 24 -7.59 -34.28 58.13
N MET A 25 -8.29 -33.54 57.26
CA MET A 25 -9.69 -33.23 57.48
C MET A 25 -10.43 -34.56 57.34
N ARG A 26 -10.87 -35.08 58.47
CA ARG A 26 -11.71 -36.28 58.58
C ARG A 26 -13.06 -35.91 57.93
N SER A 27 -13.31 -36.49 56.76
CA SER A 27 -14.44 -36.14 55.90
C SER A 27 -15.72 -36.88 56.32
N ASP A 28 -16.78 -36.11 56.57
CA ASP A 28 -18.16 -36.59 56.49
C ASP A 28 -18.95 -35.88 55.35
N ASN A 29 -18.32 -34.99 54.56
CA ASN A 29 -18.95 -34.20 53.49
C ASN A 29 -18.15 -34.25 52.16
N ILE A 30 -17.84 -35.45 51.69
CA ILE A 30 -17.16 -35.63 50.38
C ILE A 30 -18.06 -35.15 49.23
N GLU A 31 -19.38 -35.28 49.38
CA GLU A 31 -20.37 -34.86 48.38
C GLU A 31 -20.40 -33.33 48.22
N ASP A 32 -20.40 -32.57 49.31
CA ASP A 32 -20.37 -31.10 49.26
C ASP A 32 -19.08 -30.56 48.60
N GLU A 33 -17.95 -31.24 48.81
CA GLU A 33 -16.67 -30.87 48.22
C GLU A 33 -16.62 -31.22 46.72
N ALA A 34 -17.17 -32.36 46.30
CA ALA A 34 -17.30 -32.72 44.89
C ALA A 34 -18.21 -31.73 44.13
N ASP A 35 -19.37 -31.38 44.70
CA ASP A 35 -20.31 -30.42 44.12
C ASP A 35 -19.73 -29.00 44.02
N PHE A 36 -18.80 -28.65 44.91
CA PHE A 36 -18.08 -27.40 44.87
C PHE A 36 -17.09 -27.36 43.70
N TYR A 37 -16.24 -28.37 43.55
CA TYR A 37 -15.30 -28.44 42.42
C TYR A 37 -16.01 -28.54 41.07
N GLU A 38 -17.13 -29.26 41.01
CA GLU A 38 -17.94 -29.38 39.80
C GLU A 38 -18.40 -28.01 39.28
N ARG A 39 -18.96 -27.20 40.19
CA ARG A 39 -19.41 -25.83 39.87
C ARG A 39 -18.26 -24.92 39.46
N GLU A 40 -17.10 -25.04 40.12
CA GLU A 40 -15.94 -24.22 39.77
C GLU A 40 -15.38 -24.58 38.38
N ILE A 41 -15.30 -25.88 38.04
CA ILE A 41 -14.89 -26.34 36.71
C ILE A 41 -15.85 -25.80 35.64
N GLU A 42 -17.17 -25.95 35.86
CA GLU A 42 -18.17 -25.46 34.91
C GLU A 42 -18.08 -23.95 34.69
N LYS A 43 -17.90 -23.18 35.76
CA LYS A 43 -17.70 -21.73 35.68
C LYS A 43 -16.48 -21.38 34.82
N TYR A 44 -15.32 -22.02 35.05
CA TYR A 44 -14.13 -21.76 34.25
C TYR A 44 -14.28 -22.16 32.78
N MET A 45 -14.96 -23.28 32.50
CA MET A 45 -15.26 -23.72 31.14
C MET A 45 -16.16 -22.72 30.42
N GLN A 46 -17.21 -22.24 31.09
CA GLN A 46 -18.13 -21.25 30.53
C GLN A 46 -17.43 -19.91 30.28
N GLU A 47 -16.64 -19.42 31.24
CA GLU A 47 -15.84 -18.20 31.07
C GLU A 47 -14.85 -18.32 29.90
N SER A 48 -14.22 -19.50 29.74
CA SER A 48 -13.30 -19.79 28.64
C SER A 48 -14.02 -19.83 27.30
N LEU A 49 -15.18 -20.47 27.24
CA LEU A 49 -16.01 -20.52 26.04
C LEU A 49 -16.42 -19.11 25.59
N ASP A 50 -17.00 -18.32 26.50
CA ASP A 50 -17.40 -16.94 26.22
C ASP A 50 -16.21 -16.08 25.76
N SER A 51 -15.03 -16.31 26.35
CA SER A 51 -13.80 -15.61 25.98
C SER A 51 -13.32 -15.98 24.58
N THR A 52 -13.31 -17.26 24.23
CA THR A 52 -12.91 -17.74 22.90
C THR A 52 -13.90 -17.29 21.83
N GLU A 53 -15.20 -17.29 22.09
CA GLU A 53 -16.22 -16.79 21.16
C GLU A 53 -16.06 -15.30 20.87
N ARG A 54 -15.87 -14.48 21.91
CA ARG A 54 -15.59 -13.05 21.74
C ARG A 54 -14.33 -12.84 20.91
N SER A 55 -13.26 -13.57 21.23
CA SER A 55 -11.97 -13.45 20.55
C SER A 55 -12.08 -13.84 19.08
N ARG A 56 -12.74 -14.95 18.76
CA ARG A 56 -13.05 -15.38 17.39
C ARG A 56 -13.80 -14.29 16.62
N ARG A 57 -14.87 -13.75 17.20
CA ARG A 57 -15.65 -12.66 16.58
C ARG A 57 -14.81 -11.42 16.32
N HIS A 58 -13.91 -11.06 17.24
CA HIS A 58 -12.99 -9.94 17.04
C HIS A 58 -12.00 -10.19 15.89
N LEU A 59 -11.48 -11.41 15.76
CA LEU A 59 -10.57 -11.78 14.68
C LEU A 59 -11.27 -11.78 13.31
N GLU A 60 -12.47 -12.35 13.21
CA GLU A 60 -13.28 -12.32 11.99
C GLU A 60 -13.59 -10.89 11.54
N ASN A 61 -13.95 -10.02 12.48
CA ASN A 61 -14.17 -8.61 12.19
C ASN A 61 -12.87 -7.92 11.72
N SER A 62 -11.73 -8.25 12.34
CA SER A 62 -10.43 -7.69 11.97
C SER A 62 -10.03 -8.13 10.56
N GLU A 63 -10.30 -9.39 10.21
CA GLU A 63 -10.03 -9.94 8.88
C GLU A 63 -10.88 -9.26 7.81
N LYS A 64 -12.17 -9.06 8.08
CA LYS A 64 -13.06 -8.29 7.21
C LYS A 64 -12.57 -6.87 6.98
N ILE A 65 -12.18 -6.17 8.06
CA ILE A 65 -11.63 -4.81 7.97
C ILE A 65 -10.33 -4.81 7.15
N GLY A 66 -9.45 -5.77 7.39
CA GLY A 66 -8.20 -5.90 6.64
C GLY A 66 -8.45 -6.18 5.15
N ALA A 67 -9.42 -7.03 4.81
CA ALA A 67 -9.76 -7.35 3.43
C ALA A 67 -10.32 -6.12 2.70
N GLN A 68 -11.18 -5.34 3.36
CA GLN A 68 -11.65 -4.07 2.84
C GLN A 68 -10.49 -3.08 2.66
N THR A 69 -9.59 -2.97 3.64
CA THR A 69 -8.40 -2.11 3.55
C THR A 69 -7.52 -2.49 2.36
N ALA A 70 -7.37 -3.79 2.09
CA ALA A 70 -6.63 -4.28 0.94
C ALA A 70 -7.29 -3.88 -0.38
N GLN A 71 -8.62 -3.96 -0.47
CA GLN A 71 -9.36 -3.48 -1.65
C GLN A 71 -9.16 -1.97 -1.87
N ASP A 72 -9.22 -1.18 -0.80
CA ASP A 72 -9.00 0.26 -0.87
C ASP A 72 -7.57 0.58 -1.35
N LEU A 73 -6.56 -0.15 -0.90
CA LEU A 73 -5.18 0.01 -1.38
C LEU A 73 -5.04 -0.34 -2.86
N LEU A 74 -5.70 -1.40 -3.33
CA LEU A 74 -5.69 -1.77 -4.76
C LEU A 74 -6.33 -0.66 -5.63
N GLU A 75 -7.46 -0.10 -5.20
CA GLU A 75 -8.10 1.04 -5.89
C GLU A 75 -7.20 2.29 -5.88
N GLN A 76 -6.58 2.59 -4.73
CA GLN A 76 -5.62 3.69 -4.62
C GLN A 76 -4.44 3.52 -5.57
N ARG A 77 -3.92 2.29 -5.69
CA ARG A 77 -2.84 2.00 -6.63
C ARG A 77 -3.23 2.29 -8.07
N GLU A 78 -4.42 1.86 -8.51
CA GLU A 78 -4.89 2.14 -9.87
C GLU A 78 -4.91 3.65 -10.17
N LYS A 79 -5.36 4.45 -9.20
CA LYS A 79 -5.36 5.92 -9.30
C LYS A 79 -3.94 6.48 -9.42
N LEU A 80 -2.99 5.97 -8.64
CA LEU A 80 -1.59 6.38 -8.72
C LEU A 80 -0.97 6.01 -10.07
N GLU A 81 -1.21 4.79 -10.58
CA GLU A 81 -0.71 4.39 -11.89
C GLU A 81 -1.29 5.25 -13.02
N LYS A 82 -2.58 5.57 -12.96
CA LYS A 82 -3.21 6.50 -13.91
C LYS A 82 -2.58 7.89 -13.83
N THR A 83 -2.30 8.37 -12.63
CA THR A 83 -1.64 9.66 -12.41
C THR A 83 -0.23 9.65 -13.01
N GLU A 84 0.54 8.58 -12.79
CA GLU A 84 1.88 8.43 -13.34
C GLU A 84 1.85 8.41 -14.88
N ARG A 85 0.94 7.65 -15.50
CA ARG A 85 0.75 7.62 -16.96
C ARG A 85 0.38 8.99 -17.53
N ASN A 86 -0.52 9.73 -16.87
CA ASN A 86 -0.90 11.08 -17.29
C ASN A 86 0.29 12.04 -17.24
N LEU A 87 1.16 11.93 -16.22
CA LEU A 87 2.38 12.73 -16.14
C LEU A 87 3.35 12.39 -17.26
N ASP A 88 3.48 11.11 -17.63
CA ASP A 88 4.32 10.72 -18.76
C ASP A 88 3.75 11.25 -20.11
N GLU A 89 2.43 11.26 -20.27
CA GLU A 89 1.77 11.85 -21.44
C GLU A 89 1.97 13.37 -21.52
N ILE A 90 1.82 14.07 -20.39
CA ILE A 90 2.12 15.51 -20.31
C ILE A 90 3.56 15.75 -20.73
N HIS A 91 4.51 14.95 -20.22
CA HIS A 91 5.91 15.09 -20.60
C HIS A 91 6.13 14.94 -22.11
N LYS A 92 5.53 13.92 -22.73
CA LYS A 92 5.58 13.70 -24.19
C LYS A 92 4.96 14.87 -24.96
N THR A 93 3.81 15.36 -24.51
CA THR A 93 3.11 16.50 -25.11
C THR A 93 3.97 17.77 -25.02
N THR A 94 4.54 18.04 -23.86
CA THR A 94 5.50 19.13 -23.63
C THR A 94 6.71 19.01 -24.57
N GLN A 95 7.27 17.83 -24.80
CA GLN A 95 8.35 17.66 -25.78
C GLN A 95 7.90 18.01 -27.21
N LEU A 96 6.71 17.58 -27.62
CA LEU A 96 6.14 17.93 -28.93
C LEU A 96 5.91 19.46 -29.04
N THR A 97 5.31 20.06 -28.03
CA THR A 97 5.09 21.51 -27.94
C THR A 97 6.40 22.27 -28.07
N GLN A 98 7.48 21.83 -27.41
CA GLN A 98 8.79 22.49 -27.55
C GLN A 98 9.30 22.47 -28.99
N ARG A 99 9.15 21.35 -29.70
CA ARG A 99 9.57 21.23 -31.11
C ARG A 99 8.77 22.18 -31.98
N ASN A 100 7.46 22.28 -31.75
CA ASN A 100 6.57 23.18 -32.47
C ASN A 100 6.92 24.65 -32.19
N LEU A 101 7.13 25.04 -30.92
CA LEU A 101 7.57 26.39 -30.56
C LEU A 101 8.92 26.76 -31.18
N ASN A 102 9.88 25.83 -31.18
CA ASN A 102 11.17 26.03 -31.86
C ASN A 102 11.00 26.23 -33.37
N SER A 103 10.06 25.52 -34.00
CA SER A 103 9.76 25.68 -35.42
C SER A 103 9.11 27.04 -35.73
N LEU A 104 8.21 27.54 -34.89
CA LEU A 104 7.55 28.84 -35.06
C LEU A 104 8.53 30.00 -34.95
N LYS A 105 9.48 29.94 -34.00
CA LYS A 105 10.57 30.92 -33.92
C LYS A 105 11.40 30.97 -35.21
N SER A 106 11.55 29.85 -35.91
CA SER A 106 12.35 29.75 -37.13
C SER A 106 11.67 30.32 -38.37
N VAL A 107 10.32 30.44 -38.39
CA VAL A 107 9.57 30.99 -39.53
C VAL A 107 9.67 32.52 -39.62
N PHE A 108 9.92 33.19 -38.49
CA PHE A 108 10.14 34.64 -38.44
C PHE A 108 11.60 35.08 -38.69
N GLY A 109 12.51 34.14 -39.01
CA GLY A 109 13.96 34.39 -39.10
C GLY A 109 14.70 33.81 -40.30
N GLY A 110 14.01 33.22 -41.28
CA GLY A 110 14.61 32.83 -42.57
C GLY A 110 14.97 31.35 -42.74
N PHE A 111 14.60 30.85 -43.92
CA PHE A 111 15.06 29.65 -44.64
C PHE A 111 14.75 28.25 -44.07
N LEU A 112 13.92 27.57 -44.86
CA LEU A 112 13.68 26.13 -44.93
C LEU A 112 14.98 25.30 -44.83
N LYS A 113 15.04 24.36 -43.88
CA LYS A 113 15.52 22.96 -44.04
C LYS A 113 15.80 22.32 -42.67
N ASN A 114 14.86 21.51 -42.17
CA ASN A 114 15.23 20.31 -41.42
C ASN A 114 14.10 19.24 -41.47
N LYS A 115 14.00 18.55 -42.62
CA LYS A 115 13.10 17.40 -42.84
C LYS A 115 13.73 16.09 -42.36
N PHE A 116 14.33 15.99 -41.18
CA PHE A 116 14.71 14.67 -40.64
C PHE A 116 14.73 14.73 -39.11
N THR A 117 13.69 14.20 -38.46
CA THR A 117 13.86 13.65 -37.12
C THR A 117 13.05 12.37 -36.95
N ARG A 118 13.84 11.31 -36.79
CA ARG A 118 13.55 9.96 -36.31
C ARG A 118 12.44 9.93 -35.24
N LYS A 119 11.50 9.01 -35.43
CA LYS A 119 10.42 8.69 -34.47
C LYS A 119 11.04 8.28 -33.11
N PRO A 120 10.56 8.80 -31.97
CA PRO A 120 10.99 8.28 -30.68
C PRO A 120 10.50 6.84 -30.53
N GLN A 121 11.38 5.98 -30.03
CA GLN A 121 11.09 4.58 -29.74
C GLN A 121 10.01 4.44 -28.66
N ASP A 122 9.24 3.36 -28.80
CA ASP A 122 8.22 2.92 -27.88
C ASP A 122 8.73 2.89 -26.44
N THR A 123 7.99 3.56 -25.57
CA THR A 123 8.18 3.51 -24.12
C THR A 123 7.97 2.08 -23.63
N PRO A 124 8.87 1.52 -22.81
CA PRO A 124 8.64 0.23 -22.19
C PRO A 124 7.34 0.28 -21.38
N GLU A 125 6.47 -0.73 -21.57
CA GLU A 125 5.31 -0.94 -20.73
C GLU A 125 5.75 -0.92 -19.27
N ILE A 126 5.15 -0.04 -18.48
CA ILE A 126 5.30 -0.05 -17.03
C ILE A 126 4.74 -1.40 -16.58
N PRO A 127 5.56 -2.32 -16.04
CA PRO A 127 5.07 -3.64 -15.66
C PRO A 127 4.01 -3.45 -14.58
N GLN A 128 2.84 -4.08 -14.77
CA GLN A 128 1.85 -4.22 -13.70
C GLN A 128 2.57 -4.75 -12.46
N SER A 129 2.40 -4.06 -11.33
CA SER A 129 3.17 -4.42 -10.15
C SER A 129 2.74 -5.77 -9.59
N LYS A 130 3.75 -6.56 -9.27
CA LYS A 130 3.60 -7.87 -8.64
C LYS A 130 2.95 -7.77 -7.26
N SER A 131 3.05 -6.64 -6.54
CA SER A 131 2.42 -6.51 -5.22
C SER A 131 0.90 -6.47 -5.28
N ALA A 132 0.32 -5.73 -6.21
CA ALA A 132 -1.14 -5.60 -6.34
C ALA A 132 -1.77 -6.96 -6.66
N SER A 133 -1.13 -7.74 -7.55
CA SER A 133 -1.55 -9.12 -7.81
C SER A 133 -1.50 -9.95 -6.52
N ARG A 134 -0.38 -9.91 -5.78
CA ARG A 134 -0.21 -10.72 -4.56
C ARG A 134 -1.19 -10.35 -3.45
N LEU A 135 -1.47 -9.05 -3.27
CA LEU A 135 -2.44 -8.58 -2.31
C LEU A 135 -3.86 -9.00 -2.73
N GLY A 136 -4.21 -8.84 -4.01
CA GLY A 136 -5.48 -9.30 -4.57
C GLY A 136 -5.66 -10.82 -4.44
N ASP A 137 -4.62 -11.60 -4.74
CA ASP A 137 -4.60 -13.06 -4.60
C ASP A 137 -4.80 -13.47 -3.15
N THR A 138 -4.13 -12.79 -2.22
CA THR A 138 -4.27 -13.03 -0.77
C THR A 138 -5.69 -12.77 -0.28
N VAL A 139 -6.30 -11.64 -0.67
CA VAL A 139 -7.69 -11.32 -0.31
C VAL A 139 -8.67 -12.34 -0.91
N ASN A 140 -8.45 -12.73 -2.16
CA ASN A 140 -9.28 -13.73 -2.84
C ASN A 140 -9.16 -15.10 -2.21
N GLU A 141 -7.96 -15.51 -1.80
CA GLU A 141 -7.73 -16.79 -1.14
C GLU A 141 -8.39 -16.80 0.24
N ILE A 142 -8.21 -15.75 1.04
CA ILE A 142 -8.87 -15.59 2.35
C ILE A 142 -10.40 -15.63 2.22
N SER A 143 -10.96 -14.96 1.20
CA SER A 143 -12.40 -14.94 0.96
C SER A 143 -12.95 -16.29 0.50
N LYS A 144 -12.12 -17.12 -0.14
CA LYS A 144 -12.49 -18.47 -0.61
C LYS A 144 -12.22 -19.54 0.43
N SER A 145 -11.27 -19.34 1.33
CA SER A 145 -10.81 -20.33 2.31
C SER A 145 -11.74 -20.48 3.52
N GLY A 146 -13.05 -20.25 3.36
CA GLY A 146 -14.06 -20.48 4.39
C GLY A 146 -14.27 -21.97 4.76
N GLY A 147 -13.20 -22.76 4.86
CA GLY A 147 -13.25 -24.16 5.30
C GLY A 147 -12.23 -25.13 4.70
N SER A 148 -11.24 -24.70 3.93
CA SER A 148 -10.26 -25.64 3.34
C SER A 148 -8.90 -25.52 4.02
N SER A 149 -8.70 -26.37 5.03
CA SER A 149 -7.39 -26.66 5.61
C SER A 149 -6.55 -27.44 4.59
N ASP A 150 -6.01 -26.76 3.58
CA ASP A 150 -4.96 -27.39 2.81
C ASP A 150 -3.71 -27.46 3.70
N SER A 151 -3.18 -28.66 3.83
CA SER A 151 -2.26 -29.05 4.87
C SER A 151 -0.89 -28.45 4.58
N LEU A 152 -0.64 -27.22 5.03
CA LEU A 152 0.71 -26.65 4.96
C LEU A 152 1.67 -27.48 5.83
N PRO A 153 2.84 -27.89 5.30
CA PRO A 153 3.83 -28.64 6.06
C PRO A 153 4.39 -27.73 7.16
N GLY A 154 4.11 -28.08 8.41
CA GLY A 154 4.42 -27.25 9.58
C GLY A 154 3.20 -26.84 10.42
N SER A 155 2.00 -27.33 10.09
CA SER A 155 0.85 -27.24 10.99
C SER A 155 1.22 -27.90 12.32
N VAL A 156 1.49 -27.06 13.33
CA VAL A 156 1.48 -27.48 14.73
C VAL A 156 0.08 -28.06 14.93
N GLY A 157 -0.01 -29.38 15.08
CA GLY A 157 -1.29 -30.07 15.17
C GLY A 157 -2.18 -29.41 16.23
N ALA A 158 -3.50 -29.42 15.99
CA ALA A 158 -4.52 -28.89 16.89
C ALA A 158 -4.10 -29.13 18.35
N GLN A 159 -3.70 -28.06 19.02
CA GLN A 159 -3.24 -28.13 20.39
C GLN A 159 -4.52 -28.25 21.22
N THR A 160 -4.84 -29.46 21.66
CA THR A 160 -5.97 -29.68 22.56
C THR A 160 -5.71 -28.91 23.85
N THR A 161 -6.68 -28.14 24.32
CA THR A 161 -6.53 -27.34 25.54
C THR A 161 -6.28 -28.20 26.77
N LEU A 162 -6.88 -29.40 26.79
CA LEU A 162 -6.71 -30.39 27.82
C LEU A 162 -5.78 -31.53 27.40
N GLY A 163 -5.00 -32.03 28.37
CA GLY A 163 -4.22 -33.25 28.21
C GLY A 163 -5.10 -34.50 28.20
N GLU A 164 -4.59 -35.58 27.61
CA GLU A 164 -5.30 -36.86 27.42
C GLU A 164 -6.01 -37.39 28.68
N SER A 165 -5.35 -37.33 29.84
CA SER A 165 -5.95 -37.76 31.11
C SER A 165 -7.15 -36.92 31.53
N SER A 166 -7.12 -35.61 31.26
CA SER A 166 -8.21 -34.68 31.59
C SER A 166 -9.37 -34.84 30.61
N ARG A 167 -9.08 -35.01 29.31
CA ARG A 167 -10.09 -35.32 28.28
C ARG A 167 -10.83 -36.62 28.59
N ASN A 168 -10.10 -37.67 29.00
CA ASN A 168 -10.73 -38.93 29.41
C ASN A 168 -11.60 -38.79 30.66
N ALA A 169 -11.25 -37.89 31.58
CA ALA A 169 -12.05 -37.61 32.79
C ALA A 169 -13.36 -36.87 32.48
N ILE A 170 -13.38 -36.03 31.45
CA ILE A 170 -14.59 -35.28 31.03
C ILE A 170 -15.41 -36.00 29.96
N LYS A 171 -14.91 -37.10 29.39
CA LYS A 171 -15.57 -37.84 28.32
C LYS A 171 -16.95 -38.33 28.73
N GLY A 172 -17.96 -38.11 27.88
CA GLY A 172 -19.36 -38.45 28.12
C GLY A 172 -20.08 -37.48 29.07
N THR A 173 -19.42 -36.42 29.53
CA THR A 173 -20.03 -35.37 30.37
C THR A 173 -20.38 -34.13 29.55
N ARG A 174 -21.12 -33.19 30.15
CA ARG A 174 -21.37 -31.87 29.54
C ARG A 174 -20.09 -31.06 29.28
N TRP A 175 -19.01 -31.30 30.04
CA TRP A 175 -17.75 -30.60 29.87
C TRP A 175 -17.02 -30.98 28.59
N GLU A 176 -17.20 -32.21 28.08
CA GLU A 176 -16.63 -32.62 26.78
C GLU A 176 -17.16 -31.74 25.63
N ALA A 177 -18.46 -31.43 25.63
CA ALA A 177 -19.03 -30.56 24.61
C ALA A 177 -18.45 -29.14 24.67
N MET A 178 -18.31 -28.58 25.87
CA MET A 178 -17.71 -27.24 26.05
C MET A 178 -16.23 -27.23 25.69
N ASP A 179 -15.47 -28.26 26.07
CA ASP A 179 -14.04 -28.42 25.74
C ASP A 179 -13.82 -28.49 24.22
N ASN A 180 -14.61 -29.32 23.54
CA ASN A 180 -14.56 -29.43 22.08
C ASN A 180 -14.89 -28.10 21.40
N GLN A 181 -15.88 -27.34 21.89
CA GLN A 181 -16.22 -26.03 21.33
C GLN A 181 -15.11 -24.99 21.59
N ILE A 182 -14.44 -25.04 22.73
CA ILE A 182 -13.26 -24.21 23.02
C ILE A 182 -12.12 -24.55 22.05
N ASP A 183 -11.81 -25.84 21.87
CA ASP A 183 -10.78 -26.29 20.94
C ASP A 183 -11.10 -25.86 19.49
N GLU A 184 -12.34 -26.03 19.04
CA GLU A 184 -12.80 -25.57 17.72
C GLU A 184 -12.67 -24.05 17.55
N ASN A 185 -13.05 -23.27 18.57
CA ASN A 185 -12.88 -21.82 18.54
C ASN A 185 -11.40 -21.43 18.46
N LEU A 186 -10.50 -22.09 19.21
CA LEU A 186 -9.07 -21.81 19.20
C LEU A 186 -8.42 -22.16 17.86
N ASP A 187 -8.82 -23.27 17.24
CA ASP A 187 -8.37 -23.64 15.90
C ASP A 187 -8.83 -22.61 14.86
N ALA A 188 -10.09 -22.16 14.92
CA ALA A 188 -10.59 -21.08 14.09
C ALA A 188 -9.76 -19.80 14.32
N MET A 189 -9.60 -19.36 15.57
CA MET A 189 -8.80 -18.19 15.93
C MET A 189 -7.36 -18.27 15.40
N SER A 190 -6.71 -19.45 15.48
CA SER A 190 -5.37 -19.69 14.93
C SER A 190 -5.33 -19.47 13.42
N ASN A 191 -6.33 -19.96 12.70
CA ASN A 191 -6.46 -19.74 11.26
C ASN A 191 -6.69 -18.26 10.92
N ASN A 192 -7.62 -17.58 11.61
CA ASN A 192 -7.84 -16.15 11.42
C ASN A 192 -6.57 -15.33 11.70
N LEU A 193 -5.79 -15.68 12.72
CA LEU A 193 -4.51 -15.03 13.03
C LEU A 193 -3.48 -15.21 11.92
N ARG A 194 -3.37 -16.41 11.33
CA ARG A 194 -2.50 -16.66 10.17
C ARG A 194 -2.93 -15.83 8.96
N ASN A 195 -4.23 -15.75 8.70
CA ASN A 195 -4.78 -14.92 7.62
C ASN A 195 -4.47 -13.44 7.85
N LEU A 196 -4.69 -12.94 9.07
CA LEU A 196 -4.37 -11.57 9.46
C LEU A 196 -2.87 -11.27 9.34
N GLN A 197 -2.00 -12.20 9.74
CA GLN A 197 -0.56 -12.05 9.58
C GLN A 197 -0.18 -11.92 8.10
N ARG A 198 -0.70 -12.81 7.24
CA ARG A 198 -0.45 -12.77 5.81
C ARG A 198 -0.94 -11.46 5.20
N LEU A 199 -2.16 -11.06 5.54
CA LEU A 199 -2.76 -9.82 5.08
C LEU A 199 -1.94 -8.60 5.52
N GLY A 200 -1.52 -8.54 6.79
CA GLY A 200 -0.68 -7.46 7.31
C GLY A 200 0.65 -7.34 6.57
N LEU A 201 1.29 -8.47 6.22
CA LEU A 201 2.54 -8.48 5.45
C LEU A 201 2.33 -7.95 4.02
N GLU A 202 1.28 -8.39 3.32
CA GLU A 202 1.01 -7.91 1.96
C GLU A 202 0.52 -6.45 1.93
N LEU A 203 -0.31 -6.04 2.90
CA LEU A 203 -0.71 -4.64 3.08
C LEU A 203 0.52 -3.74 3.29
N GLY A 204 1.46 -4.15 4.16
CA GLY A 204 2.68 -3.40 4.40
C GLY A 204 3.53 -3.24 3.14
N ARG A 205 3.74 -4.33 2.38
CA ARG A 205 4.47 -4.25 1.10
C ARG A 205 3.78 -3.36 0.08
N GLU A 206 2.46 -3.44 -0.03
CA GLU A 206 1.70 -2.60 -0.95
C GLU A 206 1.84 -1.12 -0.62
N VAL A 207 1.78 -0.76 0.67
CA VAL A 207 2.03 0.63 1.13
C VAL A 207 3.45 1.08 0.79
N ASP A 208 4.47 0.26 1.03
CA ASP A 208 5.86 0.59 0.69
C ASP A 208 6.05 0.83 -0.81
N GLU A 209 5.42 0.01 -1.65
CA GLU A 209 5.46 0.20 -3.10
C GLU A 209 4.71 1.46 -3.56
N GLN A 210 3.54 1.73 -2.99
CA GLN A 210 2.79 2.95 -3.29
C GLN A 210 3.57 4.20 -2.86
N ASN A 211 4.28 4.16 -1.72
CA ASN A 211 5.17 5.24 -1.30
C ASN A 211 6.27 5.51 -2.34
N GLN A 212 6.91 4.46 -2.87
CA GLN A 212 7.89 4.62 -3.95
C GLN A 212 7.25 5.16 -5.24
N MET A 213 6.00 4.82 -5.54
CA MET A 213 5.27 5.37 -6.67
C MET A 213 4.98 6.86 -6.49
N LEU A 214 4.57 7.27 -5.29
CA LEU A 214 4.35 8.68 -4.93
C LEU A 214 5.62 9.52 -5.13
N ASP A 215 6.80 9.02 -4.74
CA ASP A 215 8.07 9.73 -4.96
C ASP A 215 8.38 9.95 -6.44
N ARG A 216 8.12 8.92 -7.28
CA ARG A 216 8.27 9.02 -8.74
C ARG A 216 7.27 10.01 -9.34
N ILE A 217 6.01 9.92 -8.95
CA ILE A 217 4.92 10.82 -9.37
C ILE A 217 5.28 12.26 -9.00
N HIS A 218 5.71 12.52 -7.76
CA HIS A 218 6.13 13.84 -7.30
C HIS A 218 7.27 14.40 -8.16
N THR A 219 8.31 13.60 -8.40
CA THR A 219 9.44 14.02 -9.24
C THR A 219 9.02 14.34 -10.68
N LYS A 220 8.13 13.51 -11.28
CA LYS A 220 7.57 13.74 -12.62
C LYS A 220 6.70 15.00 -12.65
N ALA A 221 5.87 15.21 -11.65
CA ALA A 221 4.99 16.37 -11.52
C ALA A 221 5.79 17.68 -11.45
N VAL A 222 6.78 17.77 -10.55
CA VAL A 222 7.65 18.95 -10.42
C VAL A 222 8.39 19.25 -11.73
N ARG A 223 8.92 18.21 -12.39
CA ARG A 223 9.56 18.39 -13.71
C ARG A 223 8.58 18.94 -14.74
N ASN A 224 7.40 18.33 -14.87
CA ASN A 224 6.41 18.75 -15.85
C ASN A 224 5.91 20.17 -15.59
N GLU A 225 5.64 20.54 -14.34
CA GLU A 225 5.25 21.89 -13.94
C GLU A 225 6.29 22.92 -14.38
N ALA A 226 7.58 22.65 -14.11
CA ALA A 226 8.67 23.55 -14.50
C ALA A 226 8.71 23.75 -16.02
N VAL A 227 8.61 22.67 -16.81
CA VAL A 227 8.68 22.78 -18.28
C VAL A 227 7.45 23.47 -18.85
N VAL A 228 6.24 23.13 -18.37
CA VAL A 228 4.99 23.78 -18.80
C VAL A 228 5.04 25.29 -18.51
N ARG A 229 5.52 25.72 -17.33
CA ARG A 229 5.68 27.15 -17.02
C ARG A 229 6.65 27.86 -17.96
N VAL A 230 7.75 27.21 -18.34
CA VAL A 230 8.71 27.79 -19.30
C VAL A 230 8.08 27.92 -20.69
N GLN A 231 7.35 26.90 -21.14
CA GLN A 231 6.68 26.90 -22.44
C GLN A 231 5.55 27.92 -22.52
N ASP A 232 4.76 28.07 -21.45
CA ASP A 232 3.72 29.08 -21.38
C ASP A 232 4.29 30.50 -21.53
N LYS A 233 5.39 30.80 -20.82
CA LYS A 233 6.12 32.07 -20.99
C LYS A 233 6.67 32.26 -22.41
N GLN A 234 7.19 31.19 -23.04
CA GLN A 234 7.68 31.25 -24.43
C GLN A 234 6.55 31.56 -25.41
N MET A 235 5.41 30.88 -25.26
CA MET A 235 4.23 31.08 -26.09
C MET A 235 3.67 32.50 -25.95
N GLN A 236 3.52 33.00 -24.72
CA GLN A 236 3.11 34.39 -24.45
C GLN A 236 4.06 35.39 -25.10
N LYS A 237 5.36 35.14 -25.08
CA LYS A 237 6.35 36.01 -25.73
C LYS A 237 6.20 36.02 -27.25
N ILE A 238 5.99 34.85 -27.88
CA ILE A 238 5.78 34.77 -29.33
C ILE A 238 4.52 35.57 -29.72
N LEU A 239 3.40 35.30 -29.07
CA LEU A 239 2.11 35.97 -29.32
C LEU A 239 2.18 37.50 -29.05
N GLY A 240 2.78 37.90 -27.92
CA GLY A 240 2.93 39.32 -27.57
C GLY A 240 3.97 40.06 -28.42
N SER A 241 4.97 39.37 -28.96
CA SER A 241 5.93 39.97 -29.89
C SER A 241 5.35 40.20 -31.29
N GLU A 242 4.43 39.33 -31.74
CA GLU A 242 3.72 39.51 -33.01
C GLU A 242 2.81 40.75 -32.99
N ALA A 243 2.12 41.02 -31.88
CA ALA A 243 1.29 42.23 -31.74
C ALA A 243 2.11 43.52 -31.92
N LYS A 244 3.32 43.58 -31.35
CA LYS A 244 4.23 44.72 -31.55
C LYS A 244 4.84 44.77 -32.95
N ALA A 245 5.16 43.62 -33.56
CA ALA A 245 5.69 43.57 -34.91
C ALA A 245 4.65 44.03 -35.96
N ALA A 246 3.37 43.66 -35.78
CA ALA A 246 2.27 44.10 -36.63
C ALA A 246 1.98 45.61 -36.51
N GLU A 247 2.09 46.21 -35.33
CA GLU A 247 1.99 47.67 -35.17
C GLU A 247 3.15 48.39 -35.89
N THR A 248 4.39 47.90 -35.76
CA THR A 248 5.55 48.57 -36.39
C THR A 248 5.58 48.48 -37.92
N SER A 249 5.01 47.43 -38.53
CA SER A 249 4.95 47.30 -39.99
C SER A 249 3.92 48.24 -40.62
N SER A 250 2.80 48.50 -39.93
CA SER A 250 1.77 49.46 -40.38
C SER A 250 2.22 50.92 -40.34
N ILE A 251 3.21 51.25 -39.49
CA ILE A 251 3.79 52.61 -39.40
C ILE A 251 4.81 52.86 -40.53
N SER A 252 5.48 51.81 -41.03
CA SER A 252 6.51 51.96 -42.07
C SER A 252 5.96 52.05 -43.51
N SER A 253 4.69 51.71 -43.75
CA SER A 253 4.09 51.75 -45.09
C SER A 253 3.52 53.12 -45.50
N ASN A 254 3.70 54.16 -44.68
CA ASN A 254 3.03 55.46 -44.86
C ASN A 254 3.95 56.64 -45.21
N LEU A 255 5.16 56.39 -45.74
CA LEU A 255 5.96 57.43 -46.38
C LEU A 255 6.01 57.22 -47.90
N GLU A 256 5.08 57.86 -48.60
CA GLU A 256 5.21 58.12 -50.03
C GLU A 256 6.46 59.00 -50.31
N PRO A 257 7.28 58.69 -51.32
CA PRO A 257 8.27 59.65 -51.82
C PRO A 257 7.58 60.71 -52.70
N PRO A 258 7.95 62.01 -52.59
CA PRO A 258 7.27 63.05 -53.34
C PRO A 258 7.61 62.98 -54.84
N THR A 259 6.53 63.00 -55.61
CA THR A 259 6.42 63.23 -57.05
C THR A 259 7.35 64.34 -57.54
N LYS A 260 8.25 64.02 -58.48
CA LYS A 260 8.83 65.00 -59.41
C LYS A 260 8.59 64.51 -60.84
N MET A 261 7.67 65.19 -61.50
CA MET A 261 7.42 65.18 -62.95
C MET A 261 8.43 66.06 -63.69
N SER A 262 8.63 65.75 -64.99
CA SER A 262 9.23 66.53 -66.09
C SER A 262 10.52 65.88 -66.64
N LEU A 263 10.82 65.74 -67.95
CA LEU A 263 10.15 65.86 -69.25
C LEU A 263 11.25 65.49 -70.30
N ALA A 264 10.86 65.13 -71.53
CA ALA A 264 11.65 65.00 -72.77
C ALA A 264 12.28 63.62 -73.04
N MET A 265 11.65 62.77 -73.86
CA MET A 265 11.61 62.76 -75.34
C MET A 265 12.82 62.07 -76.01
N LYS A 266 12.52 60.94 -76.67
CA LYS A 266 12.92 60.50 -78.02
C LYS A 266 14.37 60.76 -78.50
N ALA A 267 15.08 59.69 -78.84
CA ALA A 267 15.34 59.27 -80.24
C ALA A 267 16.60 58.38 -80.37
N THR A 268 16.42 57.21 -80.99
CA THR A 268 17.28 56.52 -81.98
C THR A 268 18.76 56.92 -82.14
N SER A 269 19.65 55.92 -82.04
CA SER A 269 20.69 55.50 -83.04
C SER A 269 21.80 54.71 -82.30
N LEU A 270 22.04 53.43 -82.62
CA LEU A 270 23.02 52.97 -83.62
C LEU A 270 24.38 53.64 -83.48
N PHE A 271 25.37 52.99 -82.85
CA PHE A 271 26.61 52.52 -83.50
C PHE A 271 27.62 51.91 -82.51
N ARG A 272 28.16 50.76 -82.96
CA ARG A 272 29.43 50.08 -82.65
C ARG A 272 29.67 49.39 -81.30
#